data_AF-A0A519SPL2-F1
#
_entry.id   AF-A0A519SPL2-F1
#
_cell.length_a   1.000
_cell.length_b   1.000
_cell.length_c   1.000
_cell.angle_alpha   90.00
_cell.angle_beta   90.00
_cell.angle_gamma   90.00
#
_symmetry.space_group_name_H-M   'P 1'
#
loop_
_entity.id
_entity.type
_entity.pdbx_description
1 polymer ?
#
loop_
_entity_poly.entity_id
_entity_poly.type
_entity_poly.pdbx_seq_one_letter_code
_entity_poly.pdbx_strand_id
1 'polypeptide(L)'
;SSGENVIHYSALPWLSFTSMSHARNYAYKDSCPKISFGKVKDLDGNKIMPVSIHVNHALMDGFHVAQFVDVYQDLLNNKIVDLTAA
;
A
#
# COMPACT_ATOMS: atom_id res chain seq x y z
N SER A 1 2.27 -18.91 -9.10
CA SER A 1 1.92 -19.05 -7.68
C SER A 1 2.97 -18.31 -6.87
N SER A 2 2.71 -17.06 -6.49
CA SER A 2 3.46 -16.44 -5.39
C SER A 2 3.21 -17.25 -4.12
N GLY A 3 4.22 -17.44 -3.28
CA GLY A 3 4.21 -18.39 -2.16
C GLY A 3 3.10 -18.17 -1.12
N GLU A 4 2.93 -19.12 -0.21
CA GLU A 4 2.04 -18.97 0.94
C GLU A 4 2.58 -17.86 1.87
N ASN A 5 1.68 -17.04 2.43
CA ASN A 5 2.00 -15.95 3.36
C ASN A 5 2.79 -14.76 2.78
N VAL A 6 2.29 -14.19 1.66
CA VAL A 6 2.87 -12.99 1.05
C VAL A 6 1.91 -11.81 1.10
N ILE A 7 2.45 -10.60 0.97
CA ILE A 7 1.72 -9.38 0.64
C ILE A 7 2.13 -8.96 -0.77
N HIS A 8 1.17 -8.67 -1.64
CA HIS A 8 1.48 -8.27 -3.00
C HIS A 8 1.68 -6.75 -3.10
N TYR A 9 2.89 -6.36 -3.46
CA TYR A 9 3.24 -4.98 -3.75
C TYR A 9 3.49 -4.77 -5.24
N SER A 10 2.98 -3.66 -5.76
CA SER A 10 3.21 -3.22 -7.15
C SER A 10 3.71 -1.77 -7.15
N ALA A 11 4.66 -1.46 -8.03
CA ALA A 11 5.14 -0.11 -8.24
C ALA A 11 4.87 0.33 -9.69
N LEU A 12 4.17 1.45 -9.86
CA LEU A 12 3.89 2.11 -11.12
C LEU A 12 4.58 3.49 -11.15
N PRO A 13 5.91 3.54 -11.23
CA PRO A 13 6.69 4.78 -11.04
C PRO A 13 6.42 5.82 -12.14
N TRP A 14 5.76 5.43 -13.23
CA TRP A 14 5.43 6.30 -14.35
C TRP A 14 4.03 6.91 -14.25
N LEU A 15 3.13 6.31 -13.45
CA LEU A 15 1.71 6.67 -13.39
C LEU A 15 1.38 7.34 -12.06
N SER A 16 0.94 8.59 -12.11
CA SER A 16 0.37 9.28 -10.95
C SER A 16 -1.15 9.20 -11.02
N PHE A 17 -1.71 8.18 -10.37
CA PHE A 17 -3.14 7.94 -10.33
C PHE A 17 -3.80 8.69 -9.17
N THR A 18 -5.09 8.97 -9.30
CA THR A 18 -5.97 9.42 -8.21
C THR A 18 -6.84 8.29 -7.66
N SER A 19 -7.09 7.26 -8.48
CA SER A 19 -7.78 6.04 -8.10
C SER A 19 -7.23 4.86 -8.90
N MET A 20 -7.25 3.68 -8.31
CA MET A 20 -6.90 2.42 -8.93
C MET A 20 -7.84 1.35 -8.41
N SER A 21 -8.36 0.52 -9.31
CA SER A 21 -9.08 -0.69 -8.96
C SER A 21 -8.38 -1.91 -9.57
N HIS A 22 -8.28 -2.99 -8.80
CA HIS A 22 -7.80 -4.28 -9.33
C HIS A 22 -8.97 -5.06 -9.92
N ALA A 23 -8.87 -5.43 -11.19
CA ALA A 23 -9.79 -6.39 -11.79
C ALA A 23 -9.63 -7.73 -11.06
N ARG A 24 -10.64 -8.11 -10.28
CA ARG A 24 -10.60 -9.29 -9.41
C ARG A 24 -11.57 -10.34 -9.90
N ASN A 25 -11.06 -11.56 -10.07
CA ASN A 25 -11.93 -12.72 -10.20
C ASN A 25 -12.37 -13.15 -8.79
N TYR A 26 -13.63 -12.91 -8.45
CA TYR A 26 -14.21 -13.26 -7.15
C TYR A 26 -14.37 -14.77 -6.93
N ALA A 27 -14.25 -15.59 -7.98
CA ALA A 27 -14.28 -17.05 -7.85
C ALA A 27 -13.03 -17.59 -7.13
N TYR A 28 -11.93 -16.83 -7.13
CA TYR A 28 -10.71 -17.21 -6.42
C TYR A 28 -10.74 -16.63 -5.00
N LYS A 29 -10.65 -17.53 -3.99
CA LYS A 29 -10.59 -17.16 -2.58
C LYS A 29 -9.23 -16.55 -2.26
N ASP A 30 -9.10 -15.25 -2.54
CA ASP A 30 -7.95 -14.45 -2.18
C ASP A 30 -8.22 -13.65 -0.90
N SER A 31 -7.24 -13.58 -0.01
CA SER A 31 -7.28 -12.76 1.20
C SER A 31 -6.05 -11.86 1.30
N CYS A 32 -5.09 -12.02 0.39
CA CYS A 32 -3.84 -11.29 0.39
C CYS A 32 -4.10 -9.79 0.14
N PRO A 33 -3.62 -8.89 1.02
CA PRO A 33 -3.62 -7.47 0.76
C PRO A 33 -2.82 -7.16 -0.50
N LYS A 34 -3.34 -6.26 -1.33
CA LYS A 34 -2.68 -5.79 -2.55
C LYS A 34 -2.46 -4.29 -2.44
N ILE A 35 -1.20 -3.87 -2.46
CA ILE A 35 -0.81 -2.48 -2.28
C ILE A 35 -0.06 -2.03 -3.53
N SER A 36 -0.50 -0.92 -4.12
CA SER A 36 0.12 -0.35 -5.31
C SER A 36 0.60 1.08 -5.04
N PHE A 37 1.83 1.37 -5.41
CA PHE A 37 2.44 2.69 -5.34
C PHE A 37 2.53 3.31 -6.73
N GLY A 38 2.21 4.59 -6.87
CA GLY A 38 2.36 5.31 -8.14
C GLY A 38 3.55 6.26 -8.16
N LYS A 39 3.59 7.08 -9.20
CA LYS A 39 4.64 8.08 -9.42
C LYS A 39 4.67 9.13 -8.30
N VAL A 40 5.85 9.32 -7.72
CA VAL A 40 6.16 10.42 -6.79
C VAL A 40 6.20 11.75 -7.55
N LYS A 41 5.63 12.79 -6.96
CA LYS A 41 5.63 14.16 -7.48
C LYS A 41 6.02 15.14 -6.39
N ASP A 42 6.66 16.24 -6.78
CA ASP A 42 6.88 17.38 -5.89
C ASP A 42 5.62 18.27 -5.91
N LEU A 43 5.12 18.63 -4.73
CA LEU A 43 4.00 19.53 -4.51
C LEU A 43 4.36 20.42 -3.31
N ASP A 44 4.50 21.73 -3.55
CA ASP A 44 4.79 22.73 -2.51
C ASP A 44 5.99 22.39 -1.60
N GLY A 45 7.04 21.83 -2.21
CA GLY A 45 8.25 21.40 -1.49
C GLY A 45 8.15 20.02 -0.82
N ASN A 46 6.99 19.37 -0.86
CA ASN A 46 6.77 18.03 -0.35
C ASN A 46 6.75 16.99 -1.47
N LYS A 47 7.20 15.77 -1.18
CA LYS A 47 7.05 14.62 -2.09
C LYS A 47 5.75 13.89 -1.79
N ILE A 48 4.85 13.85 -2.77
CA ILE A 48 3.57 13.15 -2.68
C ILE A 48 3.59 11.92 -3.57
N MET A 49 3.14 10.79 -3.03
CA MET A 49 3.06 9.50 -3.71
C MET A 49 1.65 8.91 -3.56
N PRO A 50 0.95 8.57 -4.65
CA PRO A 50 -0.35 7.91 -4.54
C PRO A 50 -0.16 6.45 -4.13
N VAL A 51 -0.98 6.01 -3.18
CA VAL A 51 -1.00 4.63 -2.66
C VAL A 51 -2.43 4.08 -2.77
N SER A 52 -2.56 2.88 -3.32
CA SER A 52 -3.83 2.16 -3.38
C SER A 52 -3.74 0.89 -2.55
N ILE A 53 -4.67 0.71 -1.61
CA ILE A 53 -4.69 -0.41 -0.67
C ILE A 53 -5.98 -1.18 -0.90
N HIS A 54 -5.84 -2.44 -1.33
CA HIS A 54 -6.97 -3.35 -1.54
C HIS A 54 -6.91 -4.50 -0.55
N VAL A 55 -8.03 -4.72 0.14
CA VAL A 55 -8.09 -5.62 1.27
C VAL A 55 -9.37 -6.47 1.22
N ASN A 56 -9.36 -7.58 1.95
CA ASN A 56 -10.55 -8.42 2.10
C ASN A 56 -11.32 -7.99 3.37
N HIS A 57 -12.55 -7.51 3.18
CA HIS A 57 -13.40 -7.01 4.27
C HIS A 57 -13.79 -8.06 5.33
N ALA A 58 -13.69 -9.35 5.01
CA ALA A 58 -13.92 -10.41 5.99
C ALA A 58 -12.80 -10.48 7.05
N LEU A 59 -11.64 -9.84 6.80
CA LEU A 59 -10.45 -9.90 7.65
C LEU A 59 -10.03 -8.53 8.20
N MET A 60 -10.41 -7.44 7.53
CA MET A 60 -10.07 -6.09 7.97
C MET A 60 -11.08 -5.06 7.47
N ASP A 61 -11.12 -3.90 8.12
CA ASP A 61 -12.00 -2.79 7.79
C ASP A 61 -11.21 -1.48 7.65
N GLY A 62 -11.93 -0.37 7.52
CA GLY A 62 -11.32 0.95 7.37
C GLY A 62 -10.45 1.38 8.55
N PHE A 63 -10.71 0.87 9.76
CA PHE A 63 -9.91 1.20 10.95
C PHE A 63 -8.49 0.65 10.82
N HIS A 64 -8.35 -0.61 10.41
CA HIS A 64 -7.05 -1.25 10.20
C HIS A 64 -6.26 -0.58 9.07
N VAL A 65 -6.94 -0.18 7.99
CA VAL A 65 -6.30 0.54 6.88
C VAL A 65 -5.82 1.92 7.33
N ALA A 66 -6.60 2.64 8.15
CA ALA A 66 -6.20 3.92 8.71
C ALA A 66 -4.94 3.78 9.59
N GLN A 67 -4.92 2.80 10.50
CA GLN A 67 -3.73 2.52 11.33
C GLN A 67 -2.47 2.25 10.49
N PHE A 68 -2.60 1.47 9.40
CA PHE A 68 -1.49 1.23 8.48
C PHE A 68 -0.99 2.53 7.84
N VAL A 69 -1.90 3.37 7.34
CA VAL A 69 -1.54 4.64 6.67
C VAL A 69 -0.85 5.60 7.64
N ASP A 70 -1.33 5.72 8.87
CA ASP A 70 -0.74 6.59 9.89
C ASP A 70 0.70 6.16 10.21
N VAL A 71 0.90 4.88 10.54
CA VAL A 71 2.24 4.34 10.83
C VAL A 71 3.15 4.46 9.62
N TYR A 72 2.65 4.17 8.41
CA TYR A 72 3.44 4.31 7.19
C TYR A 72 3.90 5.75 6.96
N GLN A 73 3.02 6.73 7.15
CA GLN A 73 3.37 8.13 7.00
C GLN A 73 4.37 8.60 8.07
N ASP A 74 4.20 8.16 9.32
CA ASP A 74 5.14 8.46 10.40
C ASP A 74 6.54 7.90 10.10
N LEU A 75 6.62 6.68 9.58
CA LEU A 75 7.88 6.06 9.16
C LEU A 75 8.55 6.82 8.01
N LEU A 76 7.78 7.40 7.08
CA LEU A 76 8.33 8.21 5.99
C LEU A 76 8.84 9.58 6.48
N ASN A 77 8.20 10.15 7.51
CA ASN A 77 8.59 11.43 8.09
C ASN A 77 9.89 11.33 8.90
N ASN A 78 10.12 10.17 9.52
CA ASN A 78 11.30 9.92 10.33
C ASN A 78 12.49 9.50 9.46
N LYS A 79 13.58 10.27 9.46
CA LYS A 79 14.83 9.88 8.80
C LYS A 79 15.42 8.66 9.52
N ILE A 80 15.24 7.50 8.90
CA ILE A 80 15.82 6.19 9.25
C ILE A 80 15.24 5.63 10.56
N VAL A 81 14.28 4.72 10.43
CA VAL A 81 14.17 3.65 11.42
C VAL A 81 15.36 2.74 11.20
N ASP A 82 16.22 2.64 12.20
CA ASP A 82 17.27 1.62 12.22
C ASP A 82 16.56 0.26 12.36
N LEU A 83 16.22 -0.34 11.22
CA LEU A 83 15.47 -1.59 11.10
C LEU A 83 16.29 -2.82 11.56
N THR A 84 17.45 -2.60 12.17
CA THR A 84 18.33 -3.65 12.72
C THR A 84 18.09 -3.95 14.21
N ALA A 85 17.14 -3.25 14.86
CA ALA A 85 16.90 -3.35 16.31
C ALA A 85 15.71 -4.27 16.71
N ALA A 86 15.36 -5.29 15.92
CA ALA A 86 14.35 -6.29 16.27
C ALA A 86 14.88 -7.72 16.12
#